data_AF-A0AAD9UJQ4-F1
#
_entry.id   AF-A0AAD9UJQ4-F1
#
_cell.length_a   1.000
_cell.length_b   1.000
_cell.length_c   1.000
_cell.angle_alpha   90.00
_cell.angle_beta   90.00
_cell.angle_gamma   90.00
#
_symmetry.space_group_name_H-M   'P 1'
#
loop_
_entity.id
_entity.type
_entity.pdbx_description
1 polymer ?
#
loop_
_entity_poly.entity_id
_entity_poly.type
_entity_poly.pdbx_seq_one_letter_code
_entity_poly.pdbx_strand_id
1 'polypeptide(L)'
;MPPGVEPQNIVIPILYDHSMNTTQVMEQRSQELSQSTVAVSNMLKRFIEFNPNPNGCSIYPALRELLTNLVVPMQGMNQPQ
;
A
#
# COMPACT_ATOMS: atom_id res chain seq x y z
N MET A 1 19.13 -0.32 13.37
CA MET A 1 18.70 -1.67 12.95
C MET A 1 19.86 -2.63 13.20
N PRO A 2 19.62 -3.87 13.66
CA PRO A 2 20.69 -4.85 13.83
C PRO A 2 21.42 -5.09 12.50
N PRO A 3 22.75 -5.34 12.52
CA PRO A 3 23.47 -5.68 11.30
C PRO A 3 22.93 -7.00 10.72
N GLY A 4 22.52 -6.98 9.44
CA GLY A 4 21.94 -8.13 8.73
C GLY A 4 20.45 -8.00 8.38
N VAL A 5 19.76 -6.95 8.81
CA VAL A 5 18.39 -6.65 8.33
C VAL A 5 18.51 -5.69 7.14
N GLU A 6 18.44 -6.23 5.93
CA GLU A 6 18.35 -5.40 4.72
C GLU A 6 17.04 -4.57 4.78
N PRO A 7 17.06 -3.29 4.36
CA PRO A 7 15.85 -2.48 4.31
C PRO A 7 14.81 -3.17 3.43
N GLN A 8 13.63 -3.45 4.00
CA GLN A 8 12.53 -3.99 3.20
C GLN A 8 12.12 -2.95 2.14
N ASN A 9 12.34 -3.28 0.87
CA ASN A 9 11.93 -2.44 -0.25
C ASN A 9 10.72 -3.06 -0.95
N ILE A 10 9.68 -2.25 -1.15
CA ILE A 10 8.43 -2.67 -1.75
C ILE A 10 8.09 -1.68 -2.86
N VAL A 11 7.94 -2.19 -4.09
CA VAL A 11 7.56 -1.39 -5.26
C VAL A 11 6.17 -1.81 -5.69
N ILE A 12 5.19 -0.92 -5.54
CA ILE A 12 3.80 -1.17 -5.91
C ILE A 12 3.35 -0.10 -6.91
N PRO A 13 2.86 -0.49 -8.10
CA PRO A 13 2.29 0.45 -9.04
C PRO A 13 0.93 0.95 -8.52
N ILE A 14 0.77 2.28 -8.55
CA ILE A 14 -0.45 2.97 -8.12
C ILE A 14 -1.06 3.66 -9.34
N LEU A 15 -2.38 3.60 -9.45
CA LEU A 15 -3.18 4.32 -10.44
C LEU A 15 -3.90 5.49 -9.76
N TYR A 16 -3.83 6.66 -10.36
CA TYR A 16 -4.69 7.78 -10.05
C TYR A 16 -5.77 7.91 -11.13
N ASP A 17 -7.03 7.75 -10.74
CA ASP A 17 -8.17 8.04 -11.60
C ASP A 17 -8.56 9.52 -11.43
N HIS A 18 -8.28 10.33 -12.45
CA HIS A 18 -8.60 11.76 -12.44
C HIS A 18 -10.12 12.03 -12.48
N SER A 19 -10.92 11.14 -13.07
CA SER A 19 -12.36 11.32 -13.18
C SER A 19 -13.06 11.11 -11.84
N MET A 20 -12.60 10.13 -11.06
CA MET A 20 -13.13 9.81 -9.74
C MET A 20 -12.33 10.44 -8.59
N ASN A 21 -11.19 11.05 -8.90
CA ASN A 21 -10.21 11.53 -7.94
C ASN A 21 -9.81 10.45 -6.92
N THR A 22 -9.61 9.22 -7.36
CA THR A 22 -9.25 8.08 -6.50
C THR A 22 -7.83 7.60 -6.77
N THR A 23 -7.15 7.12 -5.73
CA THR A 23 -5.81 6.55 -5.81
C THR A 23 -5.89 5.10 -5.36
N GLN A 24 -5.56 4.16 -6.25
CA GLN A 24 -5.72 2.72 -6.01
C GLN A 24 -4.52 1.93 -6.51
N VAL A 25 -4.33 0.70 -6.01
CA VAL A 25 -3.31 -0.21 -6.56
C VAL A 25 -3.69 -0.58 -7.98
N MET A 26 -2.71 -0.57 -8.89
CA MET A 26 -2.92 -0.99 -10.27
C MET A 26 -3.13 -2.51 -10.33
N GLU A 27 -4.23 -2.95 -10.94
CA GLU A 27 -4.56 -4.37 -11.07
C GLU A 27 -3.61 -5.06 -12.06
N GLN A 28 -2.81 -6.02 -11.58
CA GLN A 28 -1.92 -6.85 -12.41
C GLN A 28 -2.55 -8.23 -12.61
N ARG A 29 -2.98 -8.53 -13.84
CA ARG A 29 -3.75 -9.74 -14.18
C ARG A 29 -2.98 -11.07 -14.10
N SER A 30 -1.67 -11.06 -13.86
CA SER A 30 -0.81 -12.23 -14.10
C SER A 30 0.23 -12.53 -13.01
N GLN A 31 0.26 -11.76 -11.92
CA GLN A 31 1.18 -12.01 -10.81
C GLN A 31 0.37 -12.20 -9.54
N GLU A 32 0.61 -13.30 -8.82
CA GLU A 32 0.07 -13.48 -7.49
C GLU A 32 0.44 -12.24 -6.66
N LEU A 33 -0.58 -11.52 -6.20
CA LEU A 33 -0.38 -10.28 -5.46
C LEU A 33 0.37 -10.63 -4.18
N SER A 34 1.55 -10.02 -3.99
CA SER A 34 2.30 -10.18 -2.75
C SER A 34 1.44 -9.75 -1.56
N GLN A 35 1.70 -10.31 -0.37
CA GLN A 35 0.98 -9.92 0.86
C GLN A 35 1.11 -8.40 1.11
N SER A 36 2.24 -7.80 0.77
CA SER A 36 2.46 -6.35 0.81
C SER A 36 1.53 -5.60 -0.15
N THR A 37 1.38 -6.08 -1.38
CA THR A 37 0.48 -5.50 -2.38
C THR A 37 -0.99 -5.58 -1.93
N VAL A 38 -1.39 -6.72 -1.33
CA VAL A 38 -2.73 -6.90 -0.77
C VAL A 38 -2.98 -5.94 0.40
N ALA A 39 -2.02 -5.78 1.31
CA ALA A 39 -2.12 -4.85 2.44
C ALA A 39 -2.32 -3.39 1.95
N VAL A 40 -1.50 -2.95 1.00
CA VAL A 40 -1.61 -1.61 0.39
C VAL A 40 -2.94 -1.43 -0.35
N SER A 41 -3.38 -2.44 -1.10
CA SER A 41 -4.67 -2.41 -1.82
C SER A 41 -5.85 -2.25 -0.86
N ASN A 42 -5.88 -3.04 0.22
CA ASN A 42 -6.94 -2.96 1.23
C ASN A 42 -6.93 -1.60 1.94
N MET A 43 -5.75 -1.04 2.19
CA MET A 43 -5.62 0.27 2.83
C MET A 43 -6.15 1.39 1.94
N LEU A 44 -5.77 1.42 0.66
CA LEU A 44 -6.24 2.42 -0.30
C LEU A 44 -7.75 2.30 -0.54
N LYS A 45 -8.31 1.09 -0.58
CA LYS A 45 -9.77 0.88 -0.67
C LYS A 45 -10.51 1.49 0.53
N ARG A 46 -10.05 1.21 1.76
CA ARG A 46 -10.62 1.82 2.97
C ARG A 46 -10.49 3.34 2.96
N PHE A 47 -9.34 3.86 2.55
CA PHE A 47 -9.14 5.32 2.44
C PHE A 47 -10.21 5.96 1.54
N ILE A 48 -10.52 5.36 0.38
CA ILE A 48 -11.57 5.85 -0.52
C ILE A 48 -12.95 5.76 0.15
N GLU A 49 -13.26 4.64 0.81
CA GLU A 49 -14.55 4.41 1.49
C GLU A 49 -14.83 5.43 2.60
N PHE A 50 -13.82 5.77 3.41
CA PHE A 50 -13.96 6.69 4.55
C PHE A 50 -13.69 8.15 4.20
N ASN A 51 -13.23 8.45 2.98
CA ASN A 51 -12.90 9.80 2.55
C ASN A 51 -13.43 10.09 1.12
N PRO A 52 -14.75 10.05 0.90
CA PRO A 52 -15.34 10.35 -0.41
C PRO A 52 -15.19 11.86 -0.68
N ASN A 53 -14.28 12.22 -1.58
CA ASN A 53 -13.92 13.60 -1.97
C ASN A 53 -13.19 14.44 -0.90
N PRO A 54 -11.88 14.20 -0.68
CA PRO A 54 -11.04 15.26 -0.13
C PRO A 54 -11.09 16.50 -1.03
N ASN A 55 -11.09 17.69 -0.44
CA ASN A 55 -10.87 18.95 -1.15
C ASN A 55 -9.47 18.92 -1.79
N GLY A 56 -9.33 18.36 -2.99
CA GLY A 56 -8.07 18.27 -3.73
C GLY A 56 -7.71 16.86 -4.21
N CYS A 57 -6.56 16.75 -4.88
CA CYS A 57 -6.05 15.51 -5.46
C CYS A 57 -5.82 14.42 -4.40
N SER A 58 -6.31 13.20 -4.62
CA SER A 58 -6.17 12.10 -3.65
C SER A 58 -4.77 11.48 -3.55
N ILE A 59 -3.85 11.78 -4.48
CA ILE A 59 -2.49 11.19 -4.48
C ILE A 59 -1.76 11.47 -3.17
N TYR A 60 -1.67 12.73 -2.76
CA TYR A 60 -0.95 13.11 -1.53
C TYR A 60 -1.55 12.48 -0.26
N PRO A 61 -2.87 12.61 0.03
CA PRO A 61 -3.43 12.02 1.24
C PRO A 61 -3.36 10.49 1.24
N ALA A 62 -3.51 9.83 0.08
CA ALA A 62 -3.33 8.38 -0.03
C ALA A 62 -1.89 7.94 0.29
N LEU A 63 -0.88 8.64 -0.25
CA LEU A 63 0.53 8.36 0.06
C LEU A 63 0.85 8.64 1.53
N ARG A 64 0.31 9.72 2.09
CA ARG A 64 0.46 10.04 3.52
C ARG A 64 -0.11 8.91 4.37
N GLU A 65 -1.32 8.45 4.08
CA GLU A 65 -1.99 7.36 4.79
C GLU A 65 -1.16 6.07 4.77
N LEU A 66 -0.61 5.71 3.61
CA LEU A 66 0.32 4.59 3.50
C LEU A 66 1.58 4.80 4.36
N LEU A 67 2.24 5.95 4.25
CA LEU A 67 3.49 6.20 4.97
C LEU A 67 3.30 6.28 6.50
N THR A 68 2.12 6.67 6.97
CA THR A 68 1.83 6.79 8.41
C THR A 68 1.32 5.51 9.04
N ASN A 69 0.55 4.71 8.29
CA ASN A 69 -0.26 3.64 8.87
C ASN A 69 -0.02 2.27 8.23
N LEU A 70 0.76 2.16 7.14
CA LEU A 70 1.01 0.87 6.50
C LEU A 70 1.86 -0.03 7.41
N VAL A 71 1.26 -1.16 7.78
CA VAL A 71 1.97 -2.25 8.44
C VAL A 71 2.09 -3.39 7.45
N VAL A 72 3.33 -3.70 7.07
CA VAL A 72 3.62 -4.86 6.23
C VAL A 72 3.97 -6.01 7.16
N PRO A 73 3.22 -7.13 7.14
CA PRO A 73 3.60 -8.29 7.93
C PRO A 73 4.99 -8.76 7.49
N MET A 74 5.93 -8.78 8.43
CA MET A 74 7.25 -9.36 8.18
C MET A 74 7.04 -10.84 7.85
N GLN A 75 7.45 -11.29 6.67
CA GLN A 75 7.52 -12.73 6.41
C GLN A 75 8.43 -13.32 7.50
N GLY A 76 7.87 -14.24 8.29
CA GLY A 76 8.47 -14.69 9.54
C GLY A 76 9.95 -15.01 9.37
N MET A 77 10.80 -14.37 10.18
CA MET A 77 12.02 -15.03 10.61
C MET A 77 11.57 -16.33 11.25
N ASN A 78 11.74 -17.45 10.54
CA ASN A 78 11.67 -18.78 11.12
C ASN A 78 12.45 -18.74 12.45
N GLN A 79 11.74 -18.84 13.57
CA GLN A 79 12.34 -19.18 14.85
C GLN A 79 12.79 -20.64 14.74
N PRO A 80 14.09 -20.95 14.87
CA PRO A 80 14.51 -22.31 15.10
C PRO A 80 14.23 -22.65 16.57
N GLN A 81 13.42 -23.69 16.81
CA GLN A 81 13.59 -24.56 17.96
C GLN A 81 13.79 -25.98 17.45
#